data_AF-A0A1C7PBM3-F1
#
_entry.id   AF-A0A1C7PBM3-F1
#
_cell.length_a   1.000
_cell.length_b   1.000
_cell.length_c   1.000
_cell.angle_alpha   90.00
_cell.angle_beta   90.00
_cell.angle_gamma   90.00
#
_symmetry.space_group_name_H-M   'P 1'
#
loop_
_entity.id
_entity.type
_entity.pdbx_description
1 polymer ?
#
loop_
_entity_poly.entity_id
_entity_poly.type
_entity_poly.pdbx_seq_one_letter_code
_entity_poly.pdbx_strand_id
1 'polypeptide(L)'
;MKYILSAAMLAPVAMVQPAFAQDADEAPASKEQQVLEAMVAVTAGAIEIIAEIKDTATADAAAQGLEQLATLAAQVSEAAKGVDPEAMGKLIQENAEDIEKLDTTYQSMLKVLAEKEYFGSAALKTAVEKLEAAQK
;
A
#
# COMPACT_ATOMS: atom_id res chain seq x y z
N MET A 1 -31.08 4.30 -66.95
CA MET A 1 -31.09 5.26 -65.83
C MET A 1 -29.81 5.11 -65.04
N LYS A 2 -29.13 6.23 -64.77
CA LYS A 2 -27.97 6.37 -63.87
C LYS A 2 -28.46 6.36 -62.42
N TYR A 3 -27.76 5.69 -61.51
CA TYR A 3 -27.48 6.18 -60.14
C TYR A 3 -26.16 5.58 -59.63
N ILE A 4 -25.31 6.47 -59.13
CA ILE A 4 -24.07 6.23 -58.39
C ILE A 4 -24.41 6.43 -56.91
N LEU A 5 -23.95 5.56 -56.02
CA LEU A 5 -23.72 5.83 -54.58
C LEU A 5 -22.75 4.74 -54.08
N SER A 6 -21.44 4.99 -54.03
CA SER A 6 -20.67 5.63 -52.95
C SER A 6 -20.54 4.81 -51.66
N ALA A 7 -19.34 4.21 -51.53
CA ALA A 7 -18.43 4.18 -50.37
C ALA A 7 -18.93 3.74 -48.98
N ALA A 8 -18.36 2.63 -48.48
CA ALA A 8 -17.80 2.47 -47.13
C ALA A 8 -16.98 1.17 -47.13
N MET A 9 -15.65 1.25 -47.18
CA MET A 9 -14.77 1.04 -46.03
C MET A 9 -14.92 -0.34 -45.37
N LEU A 10 -13.91 -1.19 -45.55
CA LEU A 10 -13.15 -1.81 -44.46
C LEU A 10 -12.00 -2.61 -45.07
N ALA A 11 -10.85 -1.96 -45.15
CA ALA A 11 -9.59 -2.69 -45.22
C ALA A 11 -9.45 -3.50 -43.92
N PRO A 12 -9.13 -4.80 -43.97
CA PRO A 12 -8.74 -5.52 -42.77
C PRO A 12 -7.47 -4.86 -42.21
N VAL A 13 -7.60 -4.44 -40.95
CA VAL A 13 -6.58 -3.84 -40.09
C VAL A 13 -5.26 -4.60 -40.24
N ALA A 14 -4.21 -3.86 -40.58
CA ALA A 14 -2.85 -4.30 -40.46
C ALA A 14 -2.52 -4.63 -38.98
N MET A 15 -1.89 -5.79 -38.78
CA MET A 15 -0.88 -6.09 -37.76
C MET A 15 -1.04 -5.40 -36.38
N VAL A 16 -1.40 -6.20 -35.38
CA VAL A 16 -0.79 -6.05 -34.05
C VAL A 16 -0.22 -7.41 -33.69
N GLN A 17 1.11 -7.48 -33.74
CA GLN A 17 1.90 -8.59 -33.24
C GLN A 17 1.51 -8.86 -31.78
N PRO A 18 1.58 -10.11 -31.29
CA PRO A 18 1.67 -10.30 -29.85
C PRO A 18 2.99 -9.66 -29.41
N ALA A 19 2.90 -8.49 -28.78
CA ALA A 19 3.97 -7.98 -27.95
C ALA A 19 4.06 -8.86 -26.70
N PHE A 20 4.53 -10.10 -26.87
CA PHE A 20 5.35 -10.74 -25.86
C PHE A 20 6.77 -10.20 -26.02
N ALA A 21 6.91 -8.89 -25.82
CA ALA A 21 8.12 -8.40 -25.17
C ALA A 21 7.90 -8.72 -23.69
N GLN A 22 8.17 -9.98 -23.30
CA GLN A 22 8.52 -10.28 -21.93
C GLN A 22 9.89 -9.67 -21.67
N ASP A 23 9.94 -8.35 -21.56
CA ASP A 23 10.94 -7.70 -20.72
C ASP A 23 10.39 -7.82 -19.30
N ALA A 24 10.73 -8.93 -18.66
CA ALA A 24 10.73 -9.06 -17.21
C ALA A 24 11.58 -10.28 -16.87
N ASP A 25 12.88 -10.17 -17.17
CA ASP A 25 13.94 -10.83 -16.40
C ASP A 25 14.02 -10.18 -15.00
N GLU A 26 12.86 -10.01 -14.36
CA GLU A 26 12.76 -9.48 -13.01
C GLU A 26 13.04 -10.69 -12.12
N ALA A 27 14.30 -10.84 -11.73
CA ALA A 27 14.68 -11.75 -10.67
C ALA A 27 13.65 -11.58 -9.54
N PRO A 28 13.09 -12.67 -8.98
CA PRO A 28 12.11 -12.55 -7.92
C PRO A 28 12.67 -11.61 -6.85
N ALA A 29 11.88 -10.60 -6.45
CA ALA A 29 12.26 -9.63 -5.44
C ALA A 29 12.99 -10.33 -4.29
N SER A 30 14.15 -9.80 -3.88
CA SER A 30 14.91 -10.41 -2.79
C SER A 30 14.05 -10.49 -1.52
N LYS A 31 14.43 -11.32 -0.55
CA LYS A 31 13.68 -11.41 0.71
C LYS A 31 13.62 -10.05 1.41
N GLU A 32 14.69 -9.29 1.31
CA GLU A 32 14.80 -7.92 1.82
C GLU A 32 13.82 -6.99 1.11
N GLN A 33 13.75 -7.06 -0.23
CA GLN A 33 12.80 -6.28 -1.03
C GLN A 33 11.35 -6.62 -0.65
N GLN A 34 11.02 -7.90 -0.52
CA GLN A 34 9.67 -8.34 -0.10
C GLN A 34 9.31 -7.87 1.31
N VAL A 35 10.26 -7.90 2.25
CA VAL A 35 10.04 -7.41 3.61
C VAL A 35 9.84 -5.89 3.60
N LEU A 36 10.66 -5.14 2.86
CA LEU A 36 10.50 -3.69 2.74
C LEU A 36 9.14 -3.32 2.12
N GLU A 37 8.76 -3.98 1.03
CA GLU A 37 7.46 -3.77 0.38
C GLU A 37 6.31 -4.09 1.32
N ALA A 38 6.42 -5.15 2.11
CA ALA A 38 5.40 -5.50 3.10
C ALA A 38 5.32 -4.47 4.25
N MET A 39 6.45 -3.93 4.72
CA MET A 39 6.47 -2.83 5.69
C MET A 39 5.79 -1.58 5.12
N VAL A 40 6.14 -1.20 3.89
CA VAL A 40 5.53 -0.07 3.18
C VAL A 40 4.03 -0.28 2.99
N ALA A 41 3.61 -1.48 2.59
CA ALA A 41 2.20 -1.81 2.37
C ALA A 41 1.38 -1.76 3.67
N VAL A 42 1.95 -2.21 4.80
CA VAL A 42 1.30 -2.09 6.12
C VAL A 42 1.05 -0.62 6.46
N THR A 43 2.05 0.24 6.30
CA THR A 43 1.93 1.68 6.61
C THR A 43 0.96 2.38 5.65
N ALA A 44 1.06 2.10 4.34
CA ALA A 44 0.14 2.64 3.34
C ALA A 44 -1.31 2.20 3.60
N GLY A 45 -1.53 0.92 3.91
CA GLY A 45 -2.86 0.40 4.26
C GLY A 45 -3.42 1.05 5.52
N ALA A 46 -2.57 1.33 6.51
CA ALA A 46 -3.00 2.03 7.72
C ALA A 46 -3.42 3.48 7.42
N ILE A 47 -2.68 4.18 6.55
CA ILE A 47 -3.04 5.52 6.05
C ILE A 47 -4.40 5.48 5.36
N GLU A 48 -4.64 4.52 4.45
CA GLU A 48 -5.90 4.39 3.73
C GLU A 48 -7.08 4.18 4.70
N ILE A 49 -6.95 3.25 5.65
CA ILE A 49 -7.99 2.97 6.65
C ILE A 49 -8.27 4.23 7.49
N ILE A 50 -7.23 4.92 7.93
CA ILE A 50 -7.36 6.14 8.74
C ILE A 50 -8.02 7.27 7.94
N ALA A 51 -7.76 7.37 6.63
CA ALA A 51 -8.32 8.40 5.76
C ALA A 51 -9.84 8.28 5.59
N GLU A 52 -10.38 7.07 5.75
CA GLU A 52 -11.81 6.80 5.61
C GLU A 52 -12.62 7.17 6.87
N ILE A 53 -11.97 7.43 8.00
CA ILE A 53 -12.63 7.69 9.28
C ILE A 53 -13.28 9.09 9.27
N LYS A 54 -14.62 9.11 9.39
CA LYS A 54 -15.44 10.34 9.33
C LYS A 54 -16.35 10.52 10.54
N ASP A 55 -16.59 9.44 11.29
CA ASP A 55 -17.48 9.38 12.45
C ASP A 55 -17.11 8.18 13.35
N THR A 56 -17.82 7.99 14.47
CA THR A 56 -17.58 6.88 15.41
C THR A 56 -17.82 5.50 14.79
N ALA A 57 -18.80 5.36 13.88
CA ALA A 57 -19.11 4.07 13.28
C ALA A 57 -18.02 3.60 12.32
N THR A 58 -17.48 4.54 11.52
CA THR A 58 -16.32 4.30 10.64
C THR A 58 -15.03 4.10 11.43
N ALA A 59 -14.89 4.75 12.59
CA ALA A 59 -13.77 4.51 13.51
C ALA A 59 -13.73 3.07 14.05
N ASP A 60 -14.87 2.49 14.42
CA ASP A 60 -14.94 1.10 14.90
C ASP A 60 -14.65 0.09 13.77
N ALA A 61 -15.13 0.37 12.55
CA ALA A 61 -14.80 -0.45 11.38
C ALA A 61 -13.30 -0.39 11.03
N ALA A 62 -12.73 0.82 11.08
CA ALA A 62 -11.30 1.04 10.89
C ALA A 62 -10.45 0.31 11.93
N ALA A 63 -10.92 0.21 13.18
CA ALA A 63 -10.24 -0.54 14.24
C ALA A 63 -10.01 -2.00 13.83
N GLN A 64 -11.02 -2.66 13.24
CA GLN A 64 -10.88 -4.05 12.78
C GLN A 64 -9.83 -4.18 11.67
N GLY A 65 -9.81 -3.24 10.71
CA GLY A 65 -8.80 -3.22 9.65
C GLY A 65 -7.39 -2.99 10.20
N LEU A 66 -7.23 -2.06 11.14
CA LEU A 66 -5.95 -1.79 11.81
C LEU A 66 -5.46 -2.98 12.65
N GLU A 67 -6.35 -3.75 13.28
CA GLU A 67 -5.96 -4.98 13.98
C GLU A 67 -5.44 -6.08 13.04
N GLN A 68 -6.03 -6.20 11.83
CA GLN A 68 -5.52 -7.11 10.81
C GLN A 68 -4.14 -6.66 10.31
N LEU A 69 -3.97 -5.35 10.07
CA LEU A 69 -2.67 -4.79 9.72
C LEU A 69 -1.64 -4.95 10.84
N ALA A 70 -2.02 -4.85 12.12
CA ALA A 70 -1.12 -5.10 13.24
C ALA A 70 -0.64 -6.56 13.26
N THR A 71 -1.51 -7.50 12.91
CA THR A 71 -1.14 -8.92 12.77
C THR A 71 -0.16 -9.11 11.62
N LEU A 72 -0.40 -8.45 10.47
CA LEU A 72 0.51 -8.48 9.34
C LEU A 72 1.85 -7.83 9.68
N ALA A 73 1.85 -6.67 10.35
CA ALA A 73 3.04 -5.97 10.82
C ALA A 73 3.91 -6.88 11.70
N ALA A 74 3.30 -7.61 12.64
CA ALA A 74 4.01 -8.57 13.48
C ALA A 74 4.63 -9.71 12.66
N GLN A 75 3.93 -10.23 11.64
CA GLN A 75 4.47 -11.25 10.74
C GLN A 75 5.65 -10.71 9.91
N VAL A 76 5.53 -9.47 9.42
CA VAL A 76 6.60 -8.79 8.67
C VAL A 76 7.81 -8.53 9.57
N SER A 77 7.60 -8.11 10.82
CA SER A 77 8.66 -7.93 11.81
C SER A 77 9.40 -9.23 12.12
N GLU A 78 8.68 -10.35 12.28
CA GLU A 78 9.31 -11.67 12.42
C GLU A 78 10.09 -12.07 11.15
N ALA A 79 9.55 -11.80 9.95
CA ALA A 79 10.25 -12.05 8.69
C ALA A 79 11.53 -11.19 8.57
N ALA A 80 11.51 -9.95 9.04
CA ALA A 80 12.64 -9.03 9.05
C ALA A 80 13.81 -9.51 9.93
N LYS A 81 13.59 -10.38 10.92
CA LYS A 81 14.69 -10.97 11.70
C LYS A 81 15.57 -11.94 10.89
N GLY A 82 15.06 -12.44 9.76
CA GLY A 82 15.72 -13.42 8.91
C GLY A 82 16.38 -12.85 7.64
N VAL A 83 16.37 -11.52 7.47
CA VAL A 83 16.95 -10.84 6.30
C VAL A 83 18.30 -10.24 6.62
N ASP A 84 19.13 -10.03 5.60
CA ASP A 84 20.44 -9.42 5.79
C ASP A 84 20.30 -7.92 6.15
N PRO A 85 20.84 -7.46 7.29
CA PRO A 85 20.63 -6.10 7.76
C PRO A 85 21.38 -5.05 6.94
N GLU A 86 22.48 -5.41 6.25
CA GLU A 86 23.24 -4.48 5.40
C GLU A 86 22.50 -4.25 4.08
N ALA A 87 22.02 -5.32 3.44
CA ALA A 87 21.18 -5.26 2.25
C ALA A 87 19.86 -4.55 2.54
N MET A 88 19.20 -4.85 3.67
CA MET A 88 18.00 -4.14 4.11
C MET A 88 18.30 -2.66 4.38
N GLY A 89 19.39 -2.34 5.06
CA GLY A 89 19.80 -0.96 5.32
C GLY A 89 20.03 -0.16 4.05
N LYS A 90 20.61 -0.77 3.02
CA LYS A 90 20.78 -0.16 1.69
C LYS A 90 19.44 0.11 1.02
N LEU A 91 18.51 -0.84 1.05
CA LEU A 91 17.17 -0.67 0.49
C LEU A 91 16.39 0.43 1.24
N ILE A 92 16.44 0.46 2.57
CA ILE A 92 15.84 1.54 3.36
C ILE A 92 16.44 2.89 2.99
N GLN A 93 17.76 2.98 2.81
CA GLN A 93 18.42 4.22 2.40
C GLN A 93 18.00 4.66 1.00
N GLU A 94 17.90 3.72 0.06
CA GLU A 94 17.45 3.98 -1.32
C GLU A 94 16.00 4.47 -1.38
N ASN A 95 15.16 4.03 -0.43
CA ASN A 95 13.74 4.39 -0.33
C ASN A 95 13.43 5.37 0.81
N ALA A 96 14.46 6.02 1.37
CA ALA A 96 14.33 6.78 2.62
C ALA A 96 13.31 7.92 2.52
N GLU A 97 13.28 8.63 1.39
CA GLU A 97 12.34 9.74 1.17
C GLU A 97 10.88 9.25 1.16
N ASP A 98 10.59 8.13 0.49
CA ASP A 98 9.25 7.58 0.41
C ASP A 98 8.79 7.01 1.76
N ILE A 99 9.70 6.32 2.47
CA ILE A 99 9.44 5.80 3.82
C ILE A 99 9.17 6.96 4.79
N GLU A 100 10.01 8.01 4.77
CA GLU A 100 9.85 9.19 5.63
C GLU A 100 8.54 9.93 5.33
N LYS A 101 8.17 10.05 4.06
CA LYS A 101 6.91 10.68 3.64
C LYS A 101 5.70 9.88 4.12
N LEU A 102 5.75 8.55 4.01
CA LEU A 102 4.70 7.66 4.50
C LEU A 102 4.55 7.76 6.02
N ASP A 103 5.65 7.66 6.76
CA ASP A 103 5.64 7.79 8.22
C ASP A 103 5.10 9.17 8.64
N THR A 104 5.60 10.25 8.04
CA THR A 104 5.12 11.62 8.30
C THR A 104 3.62 11.77 8.04
N THR A 105 3.12 11.19 6.94
CA THR A 105 1.70 11.21 6.60
C THR A 105 0.88 10.45 7.64
N TYR A 106 1.31 9.24 8.00
CA TYR A 106 0.67 8.41 9.00
C TYR A 106 0.59 9.14 10.36
N GLN A 107 1.72 9.67 10.86
CA GLN A 107 1.78 10.42 12.11
C GLN A 107 0.91 11.68 12.10
N SER A 108 0.89 12.41 10.98
CA SER A 108 0.04 13.59 10.81
C SER A 108 -1.45 13.24 10.90
N MET A 109 -1.87 12.15 10.26
CA MET A 109 -3.26 11.70 10.30
C MET A 109 -3.68 11.20 11.67
N LEU A 110 -2.81 10.46 12.37
CA LEU A 110 -3.03 10.09 13.76
C LEU A 110 -3.21 11.34 14.64
N LYS A 111 -2.33 12.34 14.50
CA LYS A 111 -2.44 13.59 15.24
C LYS A 111 -3.78 14.31 14.96
N VAL A 112 -4.21 14.40 13.70
CA VAL A 112 -5.50 15.00 13.34
C VAL A 112 -6.66 14.24 13.99
N LEU A 113 -6.61 12.91 14.03
CA LEU A 113 -7.64 12.14 14.72
C LEU A 113 -7.60 12.32 16.24
N ALA A 114 -6.42 12.44 16.84
CA ALA A 114 -6.22 12.73 18.26
C ALA A 114 -6.80 14.10 18.66
N GLU A 115 -6.52 15.13 17.85
CA GLU A 115 -7.06 16.48 18.02
C GLU A 115 -8.57 16.53 17.88
N LYS A 116 -9.16 15.57 17.16
CA LYS A 116 -10.62 15.39 17.01
C LYS A 116 -11.23 14.45 18.05
N GLU A 117 -10.51 14.14 19.14
CA GLU A 117 -10.91 13.20 20.19
C GLU A 117 -11.35 11.81 19.67
N TYR A 118 -10.71 11.32 18.59
CA TYR A 118 -10.92 9.99 17.97
C TYR A 118 -12.38 9.50 17.97
N PHE A 119 -13.34 10.38 17.68
CA PHE A 119 -14.78 10.06 17.69
C PHE A 119 -15.29 9.29 18.94
N GLY A 120 -14.54 9.30 20.04
CA GLY A 120 -14.79 8.52 21.26
C GLY A 120 -14.54 7.00 21.21
N SER A 121 -13.97 6.42 20.13
CA SER A 121 -13.82 4.96 20.04
C SER A 121 -12.57 4.43 20.78
N ALA A 122 -12.80 3.65 21.83
CA ALA A 122 -11.73 2.91 22.53
C ALA A 122 -11.11 1.81 21.65
N ALA A 123 -11.89 1.21 20.75
CA ALA A 123 -11.42 0.15 19.85
C ALA A 123 -10.37 0.68 18.87
N LEU A 124 -10.62 1.84 18.27
CA LEU A 124 -9.68 2.48 17.35
C LEU A 124 -8.35 2.81 18.05
N LYS A 125 -8.42 3.36 19.26
CA LYS A 125 -7.22 3.67 20.06
C LYS A 125 -6.39 2.41 20.33
N THR A 126 -7.02 1.34 20.79
CA THR A 126 -6.33 0.07 21.03
C THR A 126 -5.75 -0.54 19.75
N ALA A 127 -6.45 -0.43 18.62
CA ALA A 127 -5.95 -0.94 17.35
C ALA A 127 -4.70 -0.19 16.87
N VAL A 128 -4.68 1.14 16.99
CA VAL A 128 -3.51 1.98 16.70
C VAL A 128 -2.34 1.61 17.62
N GLU A 129 -2.56 1.51 18.93
CA GLU A 129 -1.52 1.13 19.90
C GLU A 129 -0.91 -0.25 19.59
N LYS A 130 -1.74 -1.23 19.19
CA LYS A 130 -1.26 -2.55 18.76
C LYS A 130 -0.43 -2.49 17.48
N LEU A 131 -0.86 -1.70 16.50
CA LEU A 131 -0.14 -1.54 15.24
C LEU A 131 1.24 -0.89 15.48
N GLU A 132 1.30 0.16 16.29
CA GLU A 132 2.58 0.80 16.67
C GLU A 132 3.50 -0.15 17.44
N ALA A 133 2.93 -0.98 18.33
CA ALA A 133 3.71 -1.98 19.05
C ALA A 133 4.24 -3.08 18.13
N ALA A 134 3.53 -3.41 17.05
CA ALA A 134 3.97 -4.42 16.08
C ALA A 134 5.03 -3.92 15.09
N GLN A 135 5.17 -2.59 14.94
CA GLN A 135 6.17 -1.95 14.08
C GLN A 135 7.48 -1.58 14.82
N LYS A 136 7.53 -1.73 16.15
CA LYS A 136 8.71 -1.48 17.00
C LYS A 136 9.54 -2.74 17.22
#